data_AF-A0A370IF65-F1
#
_entry.id   AF-A0A370IF65-F1
#
_cell.length_a   1.000
_cell.length_b   1.000
_cell.length_c   1.000
_cell.angle_alpha   90.00
_cell.angle_beta   90.00
_cell.angle_gamma   90.00
#
_symmetry.space_group_name_H-M   'P 1'
#
loop_
_entity.id
_entity.type
_entity.pdbx_description
1 polymer ?
#
loop_
_entity_poly.entity_id
_entity_poly.type
_entity_poly.pdbx_seq_one_letter_code
_entity_poly.pdbx_strand_id
1 'polypeptide(L)'
;MQGAQGGQIPIQRHDIAILEELEHGRPHEWITQRRVDHARHLLEATELPINEVATAAGFADPILLRKHLRGTVGLTPNAYRRSYAAPQADPA
;
A
#
# COMPACT_ATOMS: atom_id res chain seq x y z
N MET A 1 -46.71 -9.74 25.39
CA MET A 1 -46.26 -10.55 24.24
C MET A 1 -45.50 -9.63 23.30
N GLN A 2 -44.27 -10.03 22.94
CA GLN A 2 -43.41 -9.59 21.82
C GLN A 2 -43.23 -8.06 21.57
N GLY A 3 -42.03 -7.53 21.37
CA GLY A 3 -40.77 -8.21 21.15
C GLY A 3 -39.57 -7.25 21.05
N ALA A 4 -38.41 -7.88 21.23
CA ALA A 4 -37.11 -7.54 20.67
C ALA A 4 -36.60 -6.10 20.85
N GLN A 5 -35.90 -5.94 21.97
CA GLN A 5 -34.70 -5.11 22.07
C GLN A 5 -33.78 -5.37 20.87
N GLY A 6 -33.76 -4.46 19.89
CA GLY A 6 -32.80 -4.47 18.80
C GLY A 6 -31.46 -3.98 19.30
N GLY A 7 -30.57 -4.92 19.64
CA GLY A 7 -29.22 -4.66 20.08
C GLY A 7 -28.48 -3.74 19.12
N GLN A 8 -28.02 -2.62 19.66
CA GLN A 8 -27.00 -1.77 19.10
C GLN A 8 -25.80 -2.62 18.67
N ILE A 9 -25.57 -2.74 17.36
CA ILE A 9 -24.26 -3.10 16.81
C ILE A 9 -23.60 -1.77 16.45
N PRO A 10 -22.58 -1.28 17.19
CA PRO A 10 -21.82 -0.13 16.73
C PRO A 10 -21.00 -0.55 15.52
N ILE A 11 -21.49 -0.23 14.32
CA ILE A 11 -20.69 -0.33 13.09
C ILE A 11 -19.61 0.75 13.11
N GLN A 12 -18.50 0.46 13.79
CA GLN A 12 -17.26 1.24 13.68
C GLN A 12 -16.69 1.05 12.26
N ARG A 13 -17.31 1.67 11.25
CA ARG A 13 -16.91 1.58 9.84
C ARG A 13 -16.06 2.80 9.49
N HIS A 14 -14.77 2.75 9.81
CA HIS A 14 -13.79 3.78 9.42
C HIS A 14 -13.47 3.80 7.90
N ASP A 15 -14.36 3.27 7.04
CA ASP A 15 -14.18 3.22 5.58
C ASP A 15 -15.10 4.22 4.84
N ILE A 16 -15.68 5.18 5.55
CA ILE A 16 -16.51 6.25 4.94
C ILE A 16 -15.64 7.42 4.40
N ALA A 17 -14.30 7.35 4.50
CA ALA A 17 -13.45 8.32 3.80
C ALA A 17 -13.33 8.06 2.29
N ILE A 18 -13.74 6.88 1.79
CA ILE A 18 -13.61 6.52 0.36
C ILE A 18 -14.79 7.03 -0.48
N LEU A 19 -15.94 7.34 0.12
CA LEU A 19 -17.18 7.50 -0.65
C LEU A 19 -17.57 8.96 -0.96
N GLU A 20 -17.19 9.94 -0.15
CA GLU A 20 -17.58 11.35 -0.40
C GLU A 20 -16.59 12.11 -1.31
N GLU A 21 -15.29 11.86 -1.21
CA GLU A 21 -14.27 12.59 -1.98
C GLU A 21 -14.12 12.06 -3.43
N LEU A 22 -14.77 10.95 -3.78
CA LEU A 22 -14.63 10.28 -5.09
C LEU A 22 -15.72 10.62 -6.11
N GLU A 23 -16.40 11.76 -5.96
CA GLU A 23 -17.23 12.35 -7.04
C GLU A 23 -16.42 12.57 -8.34
N HIS A 24 -15.08 12.46 -8.30
CA HIS A 24 -14.20 12.61 -9.47
C HIS A 24 -13.22 11.42 -9.71
N GLY A 25 -13.69 10.18 -9.50
CA GLY A 25 -13.60 9.16 -10.57
C GLY A 25 -12.40 8.22 -10.72
N ARG A 26 -11.47 8.05 -9.76
CA ARG A 26 -10.32 7.12 -9.96
C ARG A 26 -9.96 6.24 -8.74
N PRO A 27 -10.90 5.43 -8.23
CA PRO A 27 -10.65 4.52 -7.11
C PRO A 27 -9.49 3.55 -7.38
N HIS A 28 -9.33 3.11 -8.63
CA HIS A 28 -8.27 2.20 -9.05
C HIS A 28 -6.87 2.81 -8.89
N GLU A 29 -6.71 4.11 -9.18
CA GLU A 29 -5.43 4.80 -9.00
C GLU A 29 -5.13 4.97 -7.51
N TRP A 30 -6.12 5.37 -6.71
CA TRP A 30 -5.95 5.52 -5.27
C TRP A 30 -5.50 4.21 -4.62
N ILE A 31 -6.15 3.09 -4.95
CA ILE A 31 -5.74 1.76 -4.47
C ILE A 31 -4.33 1.43 -4.93
N THR A 32 -4.01 1.70 -6.20
CA THR A 32 -2.68 1.43 -6.76
C THR A 32 -1.60 2.23 -6.02
N GLN A 33 -1.84 3.51 -5.72
CA GLN A 33 -0.90 4.32 -4.96
C GLN A 33 -0.71 3.78 -3.54
N ARG A 34 -1.80 3.41 -2.85
CA ARG A 34 -1.71 2.77 -1.53
C ARG A 34 -0.87 1.49 -1.55
N ARG A 35 -1.00 0.67 -2.60
CA ARG A 35 -0.17 -0.53 -2.80
C ARG A 35 1.30 -0.19 -3.05
N VAL A 36 1.57 0.83 -3.87
CA VAL A 36 2.94 1.31 -4.12
C VAL A 36 3.58 1.81 -2.82
N ASP A 37 2.85 2.59 -2.02
CA ASP A 37 3.35 3.07 -0.73
C ASP A 37 3.61 1.91 0.22
N HIS A 38 2.72 0.91 0.30
CA HIS A 38 3.01 -0.26 1.12
C HIS A 38 4.26 -1.02 0.65
N ALA A 39 4.43 -1.19 -0.66
CA ALA A 39 5.63 -1.81 -1.22
C ALA A 39 6.91 -1.03 -0.87
N ARG A 40 6.89 0.30 -0.90
CA ARG A 40 8.03 1.15 -0.51
C ARG A 40 8.45 0.88 0.93
N HIS A 41 7.50 0.89 1.87
CA HIS A 41 7.77 0.58 3.27
C HIS A 41 8.40 -0.81 3.45
N LEU A 42 7.91 -1.82 2.72
CA LEU A 42 8.50 -3.17 2.78
C LEU A 42 9.91 -3.22 2.18
N LEU A 43 10.19 -2.49 1.11
CA LEU A 43 11.53 -2.40 0.51
C LEU A 43 12.54 -1.72 1.44
N GLU A 44 12.08 -0.77 2.24
CA GLU A 44 12.89 -0.01 3.22
C GLU A 44 13.12 -0.78 4.51
N ALA A 45 12.09 -1.48 5.01
CA ALA A 45 12.12 -2.14 6.31
C ALA A 45 12.57 -3.61 6.26
N THR A 46 12.64 -4.23 5.08
CA THR A 46 12.88 -5.68 4.95
C THR A 46 13.80 -6.04 3.79
N GLU A 47 14.41 -7.21 3.90
CA GLU A 47 15.21 -7.84 2.85
C GLU A 47 14.40 -8.83 1.99
N LEU A 48 13.06 -8.79 2.07
CA LEU A 48 12.20 -9.74 1.37
C LEU A 48 12.49 -9.73 -0.15
N PRO A 49 12.46 -10.90 -0.82
CA PRO A 49 12.53 -10.96 -2.28
C PRO A 49 11.46 -10.06 -2.91
N ILE A 50 11.78 -9.41 -4.04
CA ILE A 50 10.85 -8.49 -4.73
C ILE A 50 9.50 -9.16 -5.05
N ASN A 51 9.52 -10.48 -5.27
CA ASN A 51 8.30 -11.23 -5.52
C ASN A 51 7.40 -11.30 -4.29
N GLU A 52 7.97 -11.51 -3.11
CA GLU A 52 7.21 -11.52 -1.85
C GLU A 52 6.72 -10.12 -1.48
N VAL A 53 7.53 -9.09 -1.74
CA VAL A 53 7.10 -7.69 -1.58
C VAL A 53 5.89 -7.37 -2.47
N ALA A 54 5.86 -7.86 -3.71
CA ALA A 54 4.73 -7.66 -4.61
C ALA A 54 3.44 -8.29 -4.07
N THR A 55 3.52 -9.55 -3.62
CA THR A 55 2.38 -10.26 -3.03
C THR A 55 1.90 -9.58 -1.75
N ALA A 56 2.80 -9.22 -0.85
CA ALA A 56 2.46 -8.54 0.41
C ALA A 56 1.85 -7.15 0.16
N ALA A 57 2.33 -6.43 -0.85
CA ALA A 57 1.77 -5.15 -1.28
C ALA A 57 0.44 -5.27 -2.07
N GLY A 58 -0.05 -6.48 -2.32
CA GLY A 58 -1.32 -6.72 -3.01
C GLY A 58 -1.26 -6.58 -4.54
N PHE A 59 -0.08 -6.74 -5.15
CA PHE A 59 0.06 -6.88 -6.59
C PHE A 59 -0.09 -8.34 -7.00
N ALA A 60 -0.78 -8.58 -8.12
CA ALA A 60 -0.97 -9.92 -8.68
C ALA A 60 0.34 -10.54 -9.21
N ASP A 61 1.29 -9.70 -9.62
CA ASP A 61 2.59 -10.15 -10.12
C ASP A 61 3.67 -9.06 -9.90
N PRO A 62 4.96 -9.43 -9.73
CA PRO A 62 6.05 -8.49 -9.51
C PRO A 62 6.30 -7.53 -10.68
N ILE A 63 5.89 -7.87 -11.91
CA ILE A 63 5.94 -6.99 -13.08
C ILE A 63 5.05 -5.76 -12.85
N LEU A 64 3.85 -5.94 -12.28
CA LEU A 64 2.94 -4.83 -11.99
C LEU A 64 3.51 -3.92 -10.90
N LEU A 65 4.07 -4.49 -9.84
CA LEU A 65 4.80 -3.73 -8.82
C LEU A 65 5.90 -2.88 -9.48
N ARG A 66 6.77 -3.50 -10.32
CA ARG A 66 7.87 -2.78 -10.99
C ARG A 66 7.36 -1.64 -11.86
N LYS A 67 6.30 -1.87 -12.63
CA LYS A 67 5.68 -0.86 -13.49
C LYS A 67 5.17 0.32 -12.68
N HIS A 68 4.37 0.05 -11.65
CA HIS A 68 3.75 1.10 -10.84
C HIS A 68 4.75 1.83 -9.96
N LEU A 69 5.66 1.11 -9.30
CA LEU A 69 6.73 1.72 -8.52
C LEU A 69 7.59 2.63 -9.41
N ARG A 70 8.05 2.16 -10.57
CA ARG A 70 8.84 3.00 -11.48
C ARG A 70 8.04 4.20 -11.99
N GLY A 71 6.75 4.02 -12.28
CA GLY A 71 5.87 5.12 -12.67
C GLY A 71 5.69 6.17 -11.58
N THR A 72 5.68 5.77 -10.31
CA THR A 72 5.47 6.66 -9.16
C THR A 72 6.76 7.29 -8.63
N VAL A 73 7.85 6.52 -8.51
CA VAL A 73 9.11 6.98 -7.85
C VAL A 73 10.32 7.05 -8.79
N GLY A 74 10.16 6.67 -10.06
CA GLY A 74 11.24 6.71 -11.06
C GLY A 74 12.30 5.60 -10.95
N LEU A 75 12.27 4.80 -9.89
CA LEU A 75 13.26 3.73 -9.64
C LEU A 75 12.65 2.33 -9.78
N THR A 76 13.51 1.36 -10.12
CA THR A 76 13.14 -0.06 -9.99
C THR A 76 13.14 -0.46 -8.52
N PRO A 77 12.42 -1.52 -8.10
CA PRO A 77 12.37 -1.93 -6.69
C PRO A 77 13.76 -2.20 -6.08
N ASN A 78 14.65 -2.85 -6.83
CA ASN A 78 16.02 -3.10 -6.39
C ASN A 78 16.85 -1.80 -6.28
N ALA A 79 16.70 -0.88 -7.23
CA ALA A 79 17.37 0.42 -7.17
C ALA A 79 16.84 1.24 -5.99
N TYR A 80 15.52 1.26 -5.77
CA TYR A 80 14.87 1.94 -4.66
C TYR A 80 15.39 1.41 -3.31
N ARG A 81 15.39 0.09 -3.13
CA ARG A 81 15.96 -0.56 -1.94
C ARG A 81 17.43 -0.17 -1.75
N ARG A 82 18.24 -0.24 -2.81
CA ARG A 82 19.67 0.08 -2.73
C ARG A 82 19.92 1.55 -2.40
N SER A 83 19.08 2.47 -2.86
CA SER A 83 19.17 3.89 -2.51
C SER A 83 18.88 4.14 -1.03
N TYR A 84 18.04 3.32 -0.39
CA TYR A 84 17.74 3.39 1.04
C TYR A 84 18.68 2.55 1.91
N ALA A 85 19.21 1.45 1.38
CA ALA A 85 20.19 0.59 2.06
C ALA A 85 21.64 1.07 1.90
N ALA A 86 21.90 1.97 0.94
CA ALA A 86 23.14 2.74 0.93
C ALA A 86 23.15 3.58 2.21
N PRO A 87 24.20 3.46 3.03
CA PRO A 87 24.14 3.91 4.41
C PRO A 87 23.93 5.42 4.48
N GLN A 88 23.05 5.83 5.39
CA GLN A 88 23.44 6.90 6.30
C GLN A 88 24.75 6.44 6.96
N ALA A 89 25.86 6.72 6.29
CA ALA A 89 27.17 6.65 6.90
C ALA A 89 27.23 7.83 7.86
N ASP A 90 26.75 7.61 9.08
CA ASP A 90 27.26 8.32 10.25
C ASP A 90 28.49 7.54 10.74
N PRO A 91 29.72 7.99 10.45
CA PRO A 91 30.85 7.71 11.32
C PRO A 91 30.78 8.64 12.53
N ALA A 92 30.22 8.15 13.65
CA ALA A 92 30.45 8.70 14.98
C ALA A 92 30.30 7.61 16.04
#